data_AF-A0A811KL78-F1
#
_entry.id   AF-A0A811KL78-F1
#
_cell.length_a   1.000
_cell.length_b   1.000
_cell.length_c   1.000
_cell.angle_alpha   90.00
_cell.angle_beta   90.00
_cell.angle_gamma   90.00
#
_symmetry.space_group_name_H-M   'P 1'
#
loop_
_entity.id
_entity.type
_entity.pdbx_description
1 polymer ?
#
loop_
_entity_poly.entity_id
_entity_poly.type
_entity_poly.pdbx_seq_one_letter_code
_entity_poly.pdbx_strand_id
1 'polypeptide(L)'
;MTLCSRLLGCLHWCRCYVPSLDGRDKRVLYFLTVVSVVLFLNGFRYNYWLNHQKLPARSCWCNGENFCFTGLDESLNHTIGSALHCENYEYIRDFGLLQSDIDKVSNEFGIIEKDWTPVFVTSASYNHFYELRQYVNVIRVNYKMSKIVVYDIGLSKWMVDEIKTWCLVEYRYFNFARYPEHSIVRDLNRGLILSFMTFTFSDHGIYGATDPGMLSYIPVPSNLTKSKEWQSTLLVTDSKYTRTLLKYFVLCALTEDCISPPSARLKCNFNVKNKITMEMGCHRYDQTFWNLYQLSYIFDPIQQGAIKLKLIKEWPEKMEQREIDEVLTQMGYRWVLYSKLFRTRRNDVFYRKMSNTCILG
;
A
#
# COMPACT_ATOMS: atom_id res chain seq x y z
N MET A 1 15.80 47.12 32.82
CA MET A 1 16.86 47.91 33.48
C MET A 1 18.12 47.05 33.49
N THR A 2 19.25 47.46 32.93
CA THR A 2 19.58 48.74 32.25
C THR A 2 20.62 48.47 31.14
N LEU A 3 20.70 49.32 30.12
CA LEU A 3 21.77 49.22 29.12
C LEU A 3 23.14 49.51 29.76
N CYS A 4 24.17 48.84 29.28
CA CYS A 4 25.50 49.45 29.16
C CYS A 4 26.04 49.10 27.76
N SER A 5 26.67 50.05 27.08
CA SER A 5 27.07 49.88 25.67
C SER A 5 28.33 50.64 25.33
N ARG A 6 29.06 50.11 24.34
CA ARG A 6 30.14 50.70 23.54
C ARG A 6 31.54 50.85 24.19
N LEU A 7 32.51 50.66 23.27
CA LEU A 7 33.87 51.20 23.19
C LEU A 7 35.00 50.64 24.10
N LEU A 8 35.91 49.94 23.42
CA LEU A 8 37.38 50.00 23.50
C LEU A 8 38.06 50.23 24.86
N GLY A 9 38.91 49.26 25.23
CA GLY A 9 40.19 49.56 25.89
C GLY A 9 40.27 49.38 27.40
N CYS A 10 40.22 48.14 27.89
CA CYS A 10 40.83 47.79 29.18
C CYS A 10 41.24 46.32 29.26
N LEU A 11 42.56 46.04 29.26
CA LEU A 11 43.14 44.72 29.47
C LEU A 11 43.29 44.42 30.96
N HIS A 12 42.16 44.18 31.65
CA HIS A 12 42.16 43.73 33.05
C HIS A 12 41.25 42.53 33.28
N TRP A 13 41.69 41.67 34.21
CA TRP A 13 41.08 40.36 34.48
C TRP A 13 39.73 40.52 35.19
N CYS A 14 38.64 40.47 34.43
CA CYS A 14 37.35 40.07 34.98
C CYS A 14 37.41 38.60 35.43
N ARG A 15 37.83 38.35 36.68
CA ARG A 15 37.54 37.09 37.37
C ARG A 15 36.03 36.98 37.53
N CYS A 16 35.37 36.32 36.58
CA CYS A 16 33.97 35.93 36.73
C CYS A 16 33.82 35.09 38.00
N TYR A 17 33.15 35.66 39.00
CA TYR A 17 32.89 34.98 40.27
C TYR A 17 31.88 33.85 40.03
N VAL A 18 32.37 32.64 39.79
CA VAL A 18 31.53 31.44 39.77
C VAL A 18 31.10 31.17 41.21
N PRO A 19 29.80 31.25 41.56
CA PRO A 19 29.37 30.98 42.92
C PRO A 19 29.72 29.53 43.29
N SER A 20 30.15 29.31 44.54
CA SER A 20 30.32 27.95 45.05
C SER A 20 28.96 27.27 45.16
N LEU A 21 28.57 26.55 44.10
CA LEU A 21 27.36 25.72 44.05
C LEU A 21 27.24 24.88 45.34
N ASP A 22 26.07 24.88 45.97
CA ASP A 22 25.84 24.14 47.20
C ASP A 22 25.93 22.62 46.96
N GLY A 23 26.09 21.85 48.04
CA GLY A 23 25.97 20.40 48.03
C GLY A 23 24.60 19.89 47.56
N ARG A 24 23.57 20.74 47.43
CA ARG A 24 22.31 20.46 46.73
C ARG A 24 22.43 20.71 45.23
N ASP A 25 22.88 21.89 44.81
CA ASP A 25 22.97 22.27 43.38
C ASP A 25 23.94 21.37 42.61
N LYS A 26 25.06 20.98 43.23
CA LYS A 26 26.01 20.01 42.66
C LYS A 26 25.36 18.65 42.35
N ARG A 27 24.40 18.20 43.17
CA ARG A 27 23.64 16.96 42.91
C ARG A 27 22.65 17.12 41.78
N VAL A 28 21.97 18.27 41.69
CA VAL A 28 21.04 18.56 40.59
C VAL A 28 21.81 18.62 39.27
N LEU A 29 22.94 19.33 39.22
CA LEU A 29 23.78 19.41 38.03
C LEU A 29 24.33 18.04 37.61
N TYR A 30 24.82 17.25 38.56
CA TYR A 30 25.28 15.88 38.31
C TYR A 30 24.15 14.99 37.78
N PHE A 31 22.96 15.05 38.37
CA PHE A 31 21.79 14.29 37.91
C PHE A 31 21.39 14.68 36.49
N LEU A 32 21.34 15.99 36.18
CA LEU A 32 21.03 16.47 34.82
C LEU A 32 22.10 16.05 33.81
N THR A 33 23.39 16.08 34.16
CA THR A 33 24.47 15.55 33.32
C THR A 33 24.30 14.04 33.09
N VAL A 34 24.05 13.24 34.12
CA VAL A 34 23.87 11.79 34.00
C VAL A 34 22.64 11.46 33.14
N VAL A 35 21.50 12.13 33.36
CA VAL A 35 20.29 11.96 32.53
C VAL A 35 20.57 12.36 31.08
N SER A 36 21.28 13.46 30.83
CA SER A 36 21.64 13.90 29.47
C SER A 36 22.56 12.89 28.77
N VAL A 37 23.54 12.34 29.48
CA VAL A 37 24.44 11.28 28.95
C VAL A 37 23.68 9.98 28.71
N VAL A 38 22.76 9.57 29.59
CA VAL A 38 21.94 8.37 29.39
C VAL A 38 20.98 8.54 28.21
N LEU A 39 20.34 9.70 28.06
CA LEU A 39 19.50 10.01 26.90
C LEU A 39 20.32 10.07 25.61
N PHE A 40 21.51 10.67 25.63
CA PHE A 40 22.41 10.70 24.48
C PHE A 40 22.90 9.30 24.09
N LEU A 41 23.32 8.48 25.06
CA LEU A 41 23.78 7.11 24.82
C LEU A 41 22.64 6.20 24.36
N ASN A 42 21.42 6.32 24.90
CA ASN A 42 20.26 5.58 24.41
C ASN A 42 19.84 6.06 23.02
N GLY A 43 19.83 7.36 22.76
CA GLY A 43 19.57 7.92 21.43
C GLY A 43 20.61 7.50 20.38
N PHE A 44 21.89 7.50 20.75
CA PHE A 44 22.97 7.04 19.89
C PHE A 44 22.90 5.52 19.67
N ARG A 45 22.62 4.72 20.71
CA ARG A 45 22.43 3.27 20.60
C ARG A 45 21.21 2.90 19.75
N TYR A 46 20.12 3.67 19.84
CA TYR A 46 18.91 3.51 19.03
C TYR A 46 19.18 3.85 17.55
N ASN A 47 19.77 5.01 17.26
CA ASN A 47 20.15 5.38 15.89
C ASN A 47 21.22 4.44 15.31
N TYR A 48 22.19 4.00 16.12
CA TYR A 48 23.19 3.03 15.71
C TYR A 48 22.54 1.69 15.37
N TRP A 49 21.63 1.17 16.22
CA TRP A 49 20.92 -0.09 15.99
C TRP A 49 20.06 -0.04 14.73
N LEU A 50 19.27 1.03 14.52
CA LEU A 50 18.52 1.26 13.28
C LEU A 50 19.43 1.30 12.04
N ASN A 51 20.55 2.03 12.10
CA ASN A 51 21.45 2.18 10.96
C ASN A 51 22.38 0.97 10.72
N HIS A 52 22.46 0.02 11.67
CA HIS A 52 23.38 -1.14 11.61
C HIS A 52 22.70 -2.50 11.74
N GLN A 53 21.35 -2.58 11.73
CA GLN A 53 20.64 -3.82 11.40
C GLN A 53 20.77 -4.14 9.90
N LYS A 54 22.01 -4.40 9.46
CA LYS A 54 22.24 -5.36 8.39
C LYS A 54 21.91 -6.73 8.96
N LEU A 55 20.63 -7.10 8.87
CA LEU A 55 20.17 -8.47 9.08
C LEU A 55 21.07 -9.41 8.26
N PRO A 56 21.46 -10.58 8.80
CA PRO A 56 22.34 -11.50 8.07
C PRO A 56 21.70 -11.86 6.73
N ALA A 57 22.51 -11.98 5.68
CA ALA A 57 22.03 -12.20 4.31
C ALA A 57 21.15 -13.47 4.25
N ARG A 58 19.84 -13.26 4.18
CA ARG A 58 18.83 -14.32 4.15
C ARG A 58 18.82 -14.98 2.78
N SER A 59 18.60 -16.29 2.76
CA SER A 59 18.39 -17.05 1.52
C SER A 59 17.10 -16.60 0.83
N CYS A 60 17.14 -16.39 -0.49
CA CYS A 60 15.93 -16.26 -1.30
C CYS A 60 15.10 -17.55 -1.36
N TRP A 61 15.68 -18.69 -0.98
CA TRP A 61 15.02 -20.00 -1.03
C TRP A 61 14.65 -20.49 0.36
N CYS A 62 13.36 -20.80 0.55
CA CYS A 62 12.76 -21.35 1.77
C CYS A 62 11.86 -22.53 1.37
N ASN A 63 12.15 -23.75 1.84
CA ASN A 63 11.38 -24.96 1.53
C ASN A 63 11.09 -25.19 0.02
N GLY A 64 12.03 -24.80 -0.85
CA GLY A 64 11.90 -24.91 -2.31
C GLY A 64 11.16 -23.73 -3.00
N GLU A 65 10.59 -22.81 -2.22
CA GLU A 65 9.92 -21.61 -2.72
C GLU A 65 10.87 -20.40 -2.77
N ASN A 66 10.69 -19.53 -3.76
CA ASN A 66 11.36 -18.22 -3.81
C ASN A 66 10.61 -17.19 -2.95
N PHE A 67 11.38 -16.50 -2.09
CA PHE A 67 11.01 -15.49 -1.10
C PHE A 67 11.67 -14.11 -1.36
N CYS A 68 12.48 -13.98 -2.42
CA CYS A 68 12.91 -12.69 -2.95
C CYS A 68 12.01 -12.28 -4.13
N PHE A 69 11.53 -11.03 -4.12
CA PHE A 69 10.81 -10.49 -5.27
C PHE A 69 11.78 -10.14 -6.41
N THR A 70 11.42 -10.51 -7.64
CA THR A 70 12.13 -10.06 -8.85
C THR A 70 11.50 -8.74 -9.31
N GLY A 71 12.20 -7.64 -9.05
CA GLY A 71 11.83 -6.30 -9.48
C GLY A 71 12.79 -5.74 -10.53
N LEU A 72 12.88 -4.41 -10.62
CA LEU A 72 13.63 -3.71 -11.67
C LEU A 72 14.66 -2.72 -11.09
N ASP A 73 15.86 -2.66 -11.69
CA ASP A 73 16.87 -1.63 -11.42
C ASP A 73 16.60 -0.33 -12.21
N GLU A 74 17.31 0.78 -11.89
CA GLU A 74 17.12 2.08 -12.58
C GLU A 74 17.39 2.04 -14.10
N SER A 75 17.92 0.94 -14.64
CA SER A 75 18.12 0.69 -16.07
C SER A 75 17.07 -0.28 -16.66
N LEU A 76 16.04 -0.64 -15.89
CA LEU A 76 14.97 -1.60 -16.18
C LEU A 76 15.43 -3.06 -16.38
N ASN A 77 16.60 -3.44 -15.86
CA ASN A 77 17.01 -4.84 -15.78
C ASN A 77 16.33 -5.52 -14.59
N HIS A 78 16.13 -6.85 -14.69
CA HIS A 78 15.69 -7.66 -13.55
C HIS A 78 16.70 -7.60 -12.40
N THR A 79 16.22 -7.30 -11.19
CA THR A 79 17.01 -7.31 -9.96
C THR A 79 16.25 -8.01 -8.83
N ILE A 80 16.99 -8.46 -7.82
CA ILE A 80 16.47 -9.31 -6.73
C ILE A 80 16.37 -8.48 -5.46
N GLY A 81 15.16 -8.32 -4.94
CA GLY A 81 14.92 -7.66 -3.66
C GLY A 81 15.34 -8.50 -2.45
N SER A 82 15.45 -7.86 -1.29
CA SER A 82 15.74 -8.47 0.01
C SER A 82 14.82 -9.68 0.29
N ALA A 83 15.40 -10.76 0.81
CA ALA A 83 14.66 -11.98 1.13
C ALA A 83 13.69 -11.77 2.31
N LEU A 84 12.43 -12.11 2.07
CA LEU A 84 11.34 -12.10 3.05
C LEU A 84 11.50 -13.26 4.05
N HIS A 85 10.82 -13.19 5.19
CA HIS A 85 11.01 -14.14 6.29
C HIS A 85 10.56 -15.57 5.92
N CYS A 86 11.43 -16.57 6.12
CA CYS A 86 11.11 -17.97 5.82
C CYS A 86 10.04 -18.54 6.77
N GLU A 87 9.91 -17.97 7.98
CA GLU A 87 8.78 -18.23 8.89
C GLU A 87 7.40 -18.05 8.22
N ASN A 88 7.30 -17.21 7.18
CA ASN A 88 6.04 -16.93 6.48
C ASN A 88 5.61 -18.03 5.48
N TYR A 89 6.38 -19.12 5.35
CA TYR A 89 6.06 -20.26 4.48
C TYR A 89 4.72 -20.93 4.82
N GLU A 90 4.44 -21.14 6.11
CA GLU A 90 3.20 -21.77 6.55
C GLU A 90 1.97 -20.99 6.07
N TYR A 91 2.02 -19.65 6.10
CA TYR A 91 0.92 -18.78 5.66
C TYR A 91 0.69 -18.86 4.14
N ILE A 92 1.75 -18.82 3.31
CA ILE A 92 1.57 -18.94 1.85
C ILE A 92 1.14 -20.36 1.44
N ARG A 93 1.51 -21.40 2.19
CA ARG A 93 0.96 -22.74 2.02
C ARG A 93 -0.53 -22.76 2.34
N ASP A 94 -0.91 -22.27 3.52
CA ASP A 94 -2.29 -22.37 4.02
C ASP A 94 -3.28 -21.50 3.22
N PHE A 95 -2.80 -20.45 2.55
CA PHE A 95 -3.56 -19.68 1.57
C PHE A 95 -3.56 -20.25 0.13
N GLY A 96 -2.83 -21.33 -0.16
CA GLY A 96 -2.74 -21.90 -1.53
C GLY A 96 -2.00 -21.00 -2.52
N LEU A 97 -0.91 -20.40 -2.05
CA LEU A 97 -0.05 -19.42 -2.75
C LEU A 97 1.39 -19.94 -2.96
N LEU A 98 1.62 -21.25 -2.83
CA LEU A 98 2.87 -21.89 -3.28
C LEU A 98 3.01 -21.75 -4.80
N GLN A 99 4.23 -21.82 -5.32
CA GLN A 99 4.48 -21.82 -6.76
C GLN A 99 3.74 -22.97 -7.45
N SER A 100 3.71 -24.14 -6.82
CA SER A 100 2.95 -25.30 -7.30
C SER A 100 1.42 -25.12 -7.29
N ASP A 101 0.87 -24.14 -6.56
CA ASP A 101 -0.55 -23.78 -6.61
C ASP A 101 -0.82 -22.67 -7.63
N ILE A 102 0.10 -21.70 -7.72
CA ILE A 102 0.14 -20.65 -8.74
C ILE A 102 0.18 -21.27 -10.15
N ASP A 103 0.96 -22.34 -10.35
CA ASP A 103 1.11 -23.04 -11.63
C ASP A 103 -0.09 -23.92 -12.02
N LYS A 104 -1.04 -24.19 -11.11
CA LYS A 104 -2.31 -24.90 -11.43
C LYS A 104 -3.36 -23.97 -12.05
N VAL A 105 -3.18 -22.66 -11.97
CA VAL A 105 -4.14 -21.66 -12.48
C VAL A 105 -3.74 -21.20 -13.88
N SER A 106 -4.74 -20.91 -14.72
CA SER A 106 -4.50 -20.44 -16.09
C SER A 106 -3.65 -19.18 -16.14
N ASN A 107 -2.77 -19.13 -17.14
CA ASN A 107 -2.08 -17.91 -17.58
C ASN A 107 -3.02 -16.90 -18.25
N GLU A 108 -4.19 -17.37 -18.70
CA GLU A 108 -5.18 -16.55 -19.39
C GLU A 108 -5.88 -15.60 -18.41
N PHE A 109 -6.01 -14.34 -18.80
CA PHE A 109 -6.86 -13.37 -18.10
C PHE A 109 -8.29 -13.90 -18.16
N GLY A 110 -8.83 -14.31 -17.01
CA GLY A 110 -9.96 -15.24 -16.90
C GLY A 110 -11.02 -15.10 -18.00
N ILE A 111 -11.21 -16.18 -18.77
CA ILE A 111 -12.39 -16.33 -19.62
C ILE A 111 -13.59 -16.41 -18.70
N ILE A 112 -14.61 -15.64 -19.04
CA ILE A 112 -15.69 -15.29 -18.15
C ILE A 112 -16.99 -15.25 -18.97
N GLU A 113 -18.08 -15.81 -18.42
CA GLU A 113 -19.32 -16.09 -19.15
C GLU A 113 -20.27 -14.88 -19.29
N LYS A 114 -21.43 -15.07 -19.93
CA LYS A 114 -22.22 -13.96 -20.53
C LYS A 114 -23.27 -13.37 -19.59
N ASP A 115 -23.78 -14.14 -18.65
CA ASP A 115 -24.95 -13.90 -17.79
C ASP A 115 -24.58 -13.32 -16.40
N TRP A 116 -23.69 -12.33 -16.44
CA TRP A 116 -22.85 -11.86 -15.35
C TRP A 116 -23.60 -10.94 -14.32
N THR A 117 -24.04 -11.43 -13.13
CA THR A 117 -24.40 -10.66 -11.87
C THR A 117 -23.35 -10.69 -10.68
N PRO A 118 -22.82 -9.55 -10.14
CA PRO A 118 -21.59 -9.48 -9.34
C PRO A 118 -21.74 -9.92 -7.89
N VAL A 119 -20.58 -10.21 -7.29
CA VAL A 119 -20.38 -10.14 -5.83
C VAL A 119 -19.43 -8.98 -5.48
N PHE A 120 -19.91 -8.02 -4.68
CA PHE A 120 -19.04 -7.00 -4.08
C PHE A 120 -18.51 -7.49 -2.75
N VAL A 121 -17.19 -7.45 -2.54
CA VAL A 121 -16.55 -7.83 -1.27
C VAL A 121 -16.05 -6.59 -0.56
N THR A 122 -16.34 -6.46 0.72
CA THR A 122 -15.87 -5.37 1.57
C THR A 122 -15.65 -5.85 3.01
N SER A 123 -14.98 -5.05 3.82
CA SER A 123 -14.80 -5.29 5.25
C SER A 123 -14.97 -3.98 6.01
N ALA A 124 -15.37 -4.07 7.29
CA ALA A 124 -15.45 -2.89 8.14
C ALA A 124 -15.16 -3.22 9.60
N SER A 125 -14.47 -2.30 10.27
CA SER A 125 -14.37 -2.19 11.72
C SER A 125 -15.47 -1.24 12.24
N TYR A 126 -15.68 -1.25 13.56
CA TYR A 126 -16.65 -0.38 14.26
C TYR A 126 -16.62 1.08 13.78
N ASN A 127 -15.43 1.65 13.59
CA ASN A 127 -15.24 3.06 13.25
C ASN A 127 -15.49 3.39 11.76
N HIS A 128 -15.79 2.41 10.91
CA HIS A 128 -16.12 2.58 9.48
C HIS A 128 -17.50 2.01 9.09
N PHE A 129 -18.34 1.69 10.08
CA PHE A 129 -19.65 1.08 9.86
C PHE A 129 -20.62 1.97 9.06
N TYR A 130 -20.53 3.29 9.17
CA TYR A 130 -21.41 4.21 8.44
C TYR A 130 -21.01 4.33 6.96
N GLU A 131 -19.71 4.32 6.67
CA GLU A 131 -19.13 4.30 5.33
C GLU A 131 -19.44 2.97 4.64
N LEU A 132 -19.36 1.84 5.36
CA LEU A 132 -19.88 0.55 4.92
C LEU A 132 -21.37 0.67 4.55
N ARG A 133 -22.23 1.15 5.46
CA ARG A 133 -23.67 1.28 5.22
C ARG A 133 -23.97 2.14 3.98
N GLN A 134 -23.22 3.23 3.78
CA GLN A 134 -23.29 4.04 2.57
C GLN A 134 -22.87 3.24 1.32
N TYR A 135 -21.72 2.57 1.35
CA TYR A 135 -21.19 1.75 0.26
C TYR A 135 -22.17 0.64 -0.16
N VAL A 136 -22.71 -0.13 0.80
CA VAL A 136 -23.70 -1.19 0.54
C VAL A 136 -24.98 -0.61 -0.06
N ASN A 137 -25.50 0.50 0.46
CA ASN A 137 -26.68 1.17 -0.07
C ASN A 137 -26.45 1.72 -1.50
N VAL A 138 -25.27 2.30 -1.76
CA VAL A 138 -24.88 2.81 -3.08
C VAL A 138 -24.74 1.67 -4.08
N ILE A 139 -24.23 0.50 -3.68
CA ILE A 139 -24.29 -0.72 -4.50
C ILE A 139 -25.75 -1.09 -4.77
N ARG A 140 -26.60 -1.22 -3.74
CA ARG A 140 -28.02 -1.63 -3.88
C ARG A 140 -28.81 -0.79 -4.88
N VAL A 141 -28.52 0.50 -5.00
CA VAL A 141 -29.14 1.40 -5.99
C VAL A 141 -28.72 1.05 -7.43
N ASN A 142 -27.45 0.75 -7.67
CA ASN A 142 -26.88 0.56 -9.02
C ASN A 142 -26.85 -0.92 -9.46
N TYR A 143 -26.90 -1.84 -8.51
CA TYR A 143 -26.58 -3.26 -8.62
C TYR A 143 -27.58 -4.07 -7.76
N LYS A 144 -28.87 -3.99 -8.14
CA LYS A 144 -30.00 -4.41 -7.30
C LYS A 144 -29.93 -5.88 -6.84
N MET A 145 -29.73 -6.79 -7.79
CA MET A 145 -29.69 -8.26 -7.56
C MET A 145 -28.32 -8.77 -7.11
N SER A 146 -27.33 -7.90 -7.09
CA SER A 146 -25.92 -8.25 -6.95
C SER A 146 -25.56 -8.53 -5.49
N LYS A 147 -24.90 -9.64 -5.20
CA LYS A 147 -24.57 -10.02 -3.83
C LYS A 147 -23.53 -9.07 -3.24
N ILE A 148 -23.62 -8.81 -1.94
CA ILE A 148 -22.58 -8.08 -1.20
C ILE A 148 -22.12 -8.99 -0.06
N VAL A 149 -20.82 -9.14 0.11
CA VAL A 149 -20.20 -9.86 1.22
C VAL A 149 -19.52 -8.83 2.11
N VAL A 150 -19.87 -8.85 3.40
CA VAL A 150 -19.26 -8.00 4.43
C VAL A 150 -18.48 -8.88 5.39
N TYR A 151 -17.16 -8.67 5.44
CA TYR A 151 -16.30 -9.25 6.46
C TYR A 151 -16.26 -8.37 7.71
N ASP A 152 -16.55 -9.00 8.84
CA ASP A 152 -16.35 -8.42 10.16
C ASP A 152 -14.86 -8.40 10.51
N ILE A 153 -14.30 -7.20 10.69
CA ILE A 153 -12.92 -6.99 11.15
C ILE A 153 -12.90 -6.15 12.45
N GLY A 154 -13.92 -6.29 13.29
CA GLY A 154 -14.05 -5.60 14.58
C GLY A 154 -15.32 -4.76 14.69
N LEU A 155 -16.46 -5.32 14.27
CA LEU A 155 -17.78 -4.72 14.45
C LEU A 155 -18.35 -5.02 15.84
N SER A 156 -19.27 -4.17 16.30
CA SER A 156 -20.02 -4.44 17.52
C SER A 156 -21.26 -5.29 17.24
N LYS A 157 -21.77 -6.03 18.24
CA LYS A 157 -22.91 -6.94 18.07
C LYS A 157 -24.11 -6.31 17.35
N TRP A 158 -24.48 -5.07 17.70
CA TRP A 158 -25.64 -4.40 17.07
C TRP A 158 -25.41 -4.07 15.59
N MET A 159 -24.16 -3.80 15.18
CA MET A 159 -23.79 -3.59 13.78
C MET A 159 -23.90 -4.89 12.98
N VAL A 160 -23.43 -5.99 13.57
CA VAL A 160 -23.54 -7.35 13.01
C VAL A 160 -25.01 -7.76 12.87
N ASP A 161 -25.81 -7.52 13.89
CA ASP A 161 -27.26 -7.80 13.89
C ASP A 161 -27.99 -6.93 12.85
N GLU A 162 -27.52 -5.70 12.56
CA GLU A 162 -28.06 -4.85 11.49
C GLU A 162 -27.65 -5.31 10.08
N ILE A 163 -26.37 -5.66 9.85
CA ILE A 163 -25.90 -6.15 8.54
C ILE A 163 -26.69 -7.38 8.10
N LYS A 164 -27.05 -8.25 9.05
CA LYS A 164 -27.88 -9.43 8.82
C LYS A 164 -29.33 -9.10 8.42
N THR A 165 -29.79 -7.85 8.54
CA THR A 165 -31.10 -7.41 7.98
C THR A 165 -30.98 -6.69 6.64
N TRP A 166 -29.79 -6.52 6.07
CA TRP A 166 -29.61 -5.82 4.79
C TRP A 166 -29.88 -6.77 3.60
N CYS A 167 -30.76 -6.34 2.69
CA CYS A 167 -31.21 -7.15 1.55
C CYS A 167 -30.03 -7.65 0.69
N LEU A 168 -29.97 -8.95 0.36
CA LEU A 168 -28.91 -9.58 -0.44
C LEU A 168 -27.47 -9.33 0.07
N VAL A 169 -27.30 -9.06 1.37
CA VAL A 169 -25.99 -8.95 2.02
C VAL A 169 -25.70 -10.22 2.79
N GLU A 170 -24.56 -10.85 2.51
CA GLU A 170 -24.03 -11.94 3.33
C GLU A 170 -23.03 -11.36 4.34
N TYR A 171 -23.43 -11.30 5.60
CA TYR A 171 -22.48 -11.22 6.71
C TYR A 171 -21.63 -12.49 6.70
N ARG A 172 -20.31 -12.36 6.57
CA ARG A 172 -19.39 -13.50 6.65
C ARG A 172 -18.40 -13.37 7.81
N TYR A 173 -18.39 -14.43 8.63
CA TYR A 173 -17.13 -14.97 9.10
C TYR A 173 -16.51 -15.81 7.96
N PHE A 174 -15.18 -15.87 7.88
CA PHE A 174 -14.46 -16.11 6.62
C PHE A 174 -14.42 -17.59 6.17
N ASN A 175 -15.23 -17.95 5.15
CA ASN A 175 -15.03 -19.14 4.31
C ASN A 175 -15.66 -18.92 2.90
N PHE A 176 -15.21 -19.66 1.88
CA PHE A 176 -15.05 -19.10 0.52
C PHE A 176 -15.71 -19.85 -0.66
N ALA A 177 -16.26 -21.03 -0.47
CA ALA A 177 -16.67 -21.86 -1.61
C ALA A 177 -17.88 -21.32 -2.42
N ARG A 178 -17.82 -21.53 -3.75
CA ARG A 178 -18.94 -21.57 -4.74
C ARG A 178 -19.45 -20.27 -5.40
N TYR A 179 -18.58 -19.68 -6.23
CA TYR A 179 -18.93 -19.10 -7.56
C TYR A 179 -19.79 -17.75 -7.56
N PRO A 180 -20.14 -17.11 -8.72
CA PRO A 180 -19.68 -15.73 -9.07
C PRO A 180 -20.75 -14.77 -9.73
N GLU A 181 -20.54 -13.55 -10.32
CA GLU A 181 -19.98 -13.20 -11.69
C GLU A 181 -20.39 -11.72 -12.19
N HIS A 182 -19.68 -10.56 -12.51
CA HIS A 182 -20.36 -9.44 -13.36
C HIS A 182 -19.62 -8.38 -14.22
N SER A 183 -20.20 -8.17 -15.43
CA SER A 183 -19.97 -7.31 -16.64
C SER A 183 -18.58 -6.77 -16.99
N ILE A 184 -17.72 -6.59 -15.99
CA ILE A 184 -16.28 -6.34 -16.11
C ILE A 184 -15.57 -7.47 -16.90
N VAL A 185 -16.25 -8.64 -17.07
CA VAL A 185 -16.03 -9.72 -18.07
C VAL A 185 -15.09 -9.29 -19.18
N ARG A 186 -15.57 -8.31 -19.93
CA ARG A 186 -15.34 -8.24 -21.36
C ARG A 186 -13.97 -7.69 -21.66
N ASP A 187 -13.42 -6.92 -20.74
CA ASP A 187 -12.15 -6.25 -20.90
C ASP A 187 -11.05 -7.04 -20.17
N LEU A 188 -11.38 -7.81 -19.12
CA LEU A 188 -10.53 -8.89 -18.56
C LEU A 188 -10.29 -10.01 -19.59
N ASN A 189 -11.36 -10.61 -20.12
CA ASN A 189 -11.38 -11.66 -21.15
C ASN A 189 -10.75 -11.21 -22.49
N ARG A 190 -10.34 -9.93 -22.62
CA ARG A 190 -9.59 -9.37 -23.76
C ARG A 190 -8.14 -8.97 -23.43
N GLY A 191 -7.68 -9.24 -22.20
CA GLY A 191 -6.37 -8.85 -21.66
C GLY A 191 -6.17 -7.34 -21.49
N LEU A 192 -7.24 -6.54 -21.46
CA LEU A 192 -7.17 -5.07 -21.47
C LEU A 192 -7.05 -4.46 -20.06
N ILE A 193 -7.33 -5.27 -19.03
CA ILE A 193 -7.29 -4.94 -17.61
C ILE A 193 -6.42 -5.99 -16.93
N LEU A 194 -5.53 -5.57 -16.03
CA LEU A 194 -4.83 -6.48 -15.11
C LEU A 194 -5.84 -7.26 -14.26
N SER A 195 -5.52 -8.51 -13.91
CA SER A 195 -6.31 -9.28 -12.93
C SER A 195 -6.30 -8.69 -11.51
N PHE A 196 -5.55 -7.60 -11.29
CA PHE A 196 -5.58 -6.72 -10.13
C PHE A 196 -5.51 -5.26 -10.60
N MET A 197 -6.49 -4.41 -10.27
CA MET A 197 -6.49 -2.97 -10.62
C MET A 197 -7.12 -2.08 -9.54
N THR A 198 -6.49 -0.93 -9.29
CA THR A 198 -6.83 0.14 -8.33
C THR A 198 -7.55 1.32 -9.01
N PHE A 199 -8.79 1.65 -8.63
CA PHE A 199 -9.63 2.55 -9.47
C PHE A 199 -9.67 4.04 -9.13
N THR A 200 -9.12 4.53 -8.02
CA THR A 200 -9.04 5.99 -7.76
C THR A 200 -7.58 6.42 -7.62
N PHE A 201 -7.24 7.65 -8.01
CA PHE A 201 -5.89 8.18 -7.82
C PHE A 201 -5.79 8.98 -6.51
N SER A 202 -4.58 9.10 -5.97
CA SER A 202 -4.27 10.05 -4.89
C SER A 202 -3.89 11.43 -5.44
N ASP A 203 -3.88 12.45 -4.57
CA ASP A 203 -3.40 13.79 -4.92
C ASP A 203 -1.86 13.90 -4.89
N HIS A 204 -1.19 12.78 -4.59
CA HIS A 204 0.25 12.57 -4.58
C HIS A 204 0.68 11.39 -5.45
N GLY A 205 1.99 11.29 -5.67
CA GLY A 205 2.63 10.18 -6.39
C GLY A 205 3.11 9.07 -5.47
N ILE A 206 3.57 7.98 -6.09
CA ILE A 206 4.06 6.78 -5.38
C ILE A 206 5.37 7.12 -4.66
N TYR A 207 6.33 7.72 -5.37
CA TYR A 207 7.61 8.18 -4.84
C TYR A 207 7.46 9.09 -3.62
N GLY A 208 6.46 9.99 -3.62
CA GLY A 208 6.22 10.91 -2.52
C GLY A 208 5.77 10.23 -1.22
N ALA A 209 5.21 9.02 -1.31
CA ALA A 209 4.54 8.32 -0.21
C ALA A 209 5.03 6.87 -0.01
N THR A 210 6.25 6.59 -0.48
CA THR A 210 6.97 5.32 -0.35
C THR A 210 8.14 5.51 0.60
N ASP A 211 8.24 4.68 1.65
CA ASP A 211 9.48 4.57 2.40
C ASP A 211 10.53 3.76 1.60
N PRO A 212 11.77 4.25 1.42
CA PRO A 212 12.82 3.55 0.67
C PRO A 212 13.14 2.14 1.18
N GLY A 213 12.84 1.81 2.44
CA GLY A 213 12.98 0.45 2.96
C GLY A 213 12.13 -0.58 2.21
N MET A 214 10.91 -0.21 1.77
CA MET A 214 10.07 -1.11 0.97
C MET A 214 10.69 -1.36 -0.41
N LEU A 215 11.37 -0.37 -1.01
CA LEU A 215 12.07 -0.54 -2.29
C LEU A 215 13.28 -1.50 -2.19
N SER A 216 13.79 -1.79 -0.99
CA SER A 216 14.80 -2.85 -0.82
C SER A 216 14.22 -4.25 -1.02
N TYR A 217 12.94 -4.46 -0.65
CA TYR A 217 12.22 -5.72 -0.86
C TYR A 217 11.51 -5.78 -2.22
N ILE A 218 10.91 -4.68 -2.67
CA ILE A 218 10.16 -4.55 -3.92
C ILE A 218 10.84 -3.48 -4.81
N PRO A 219 12.02 -3.77 -5.40
CA PRO A 219 12.76 -2.79 -6.19
C PRO A 219 12.00 -2.37 -7.45
N VAL A 220 11.74 -1.07 -7.55
CA VAL A 220 11.11 -0.40 -8.70
C VAL A 220 11.79 0.97 -8.89
N PRO A 221 12.15 1.35 -10.13
CA PRO A 221 12.91 2.57 -10.39
C PRO A 221 12.31 3.88 -9.90
N SER A 222 13.21 4.79 -9.58
CA SER A 222 12.91 6.14 -9.13
C SER A 222 12.20 6.99 -10.19
N ASN A 223 12.26 6.66 -11.48
CA ASN A 223 11.50 7.35 -12.53
C ASN A 223 10.08 6.79 -12.66
N LEU A 224 9.89 5.47 -12.62
CA LEU A 224 8.56 4.85 -12.63
C LEU A 224 7.72 5.25 -11.41
N THR A 225 8.34 5.31 -10.23
CA THR A 225 7.67 5.70 -8.97
C THR A 225 7.29 7.19 -8.92
N LYS A 226 7.89 8.06 -9.75
CA LYS A 226 7.52 9.50 -9.88
C LYS A 226 6.24 9.70 -10.71
N SER A 227 5.31 8.75 -10.62
CA SER A 227 4.00 8.73 -11.26
C SER A 227 2.88 8.74 -10.21
N LYS A 228 1.62 8.87 -10.66
CA LYS A 228 0.44 8.93 -9.76
C LYS A 228 0.22 7.61 -9.04
N GLU A 229 -0.05 7.69 -7.74
CA GLU A 229 -0.46 6.56 -6.92
C GLU A 229 -1.97 6.30 -7.04
N TRP A 230 -2.37 5.03 -6.98
CA TRP A 230 -3.76 4.56 -7.08
C TRP A 230 -4.20 3.78 -5.82
N GLN A 231 -5.48 3.88 -5.48
CA GLN A 231 -6.02 3.49 -4.16
C GLN A 231 -7.52 3.09 -4.19
N SER A 232 -8.08 2.89 -3.00
CA SER A 232 -9.51 2.82 -2.63
C SER A 232 -10.38 1.65 -3.11
N THR A 233 -10.22 1.12 -4.33
CA THR A 233 -11.09 0.04 -4.83
C THR A 233 -10.30 -0.90 -5.73
N LEU A 234 -10.40 -2.20 -5.45
CA LEU A 234 -9.70 -3.26 -6.16
C LEU A 234 -10.68 -4.10 -6.99
N LEU A 235 -10.39 -4.30 -8.27
CA LEU A 235 -10.87 -5.46 -9.02
C LEU A 235 -9.83 -6.56 -8.88
N VAL A 236 -10.27 -7.77 -8.52
CA VAL A 236 -9.42 -8.94 -8.36
C VAL A 236 -10.08 -10.13 -9.07
N THR A 237 -9.34 -10.84 -9.92
CA THR A 237 -9.76 -12.14 -10.48
C THR A 237 -8.72 -13.20 -10.16
N ASP A 238 -9.13 -14.42 -9.88
CA ASP A 238 -8.17 -15.53 -9.72
C ASP A 238 -7.45 -15.80 -11.06
N SER A 239 -6.13 -15.71 -11.05
CA SER A 239 -5.24 -15.93 -12.19
C SER A 239 -3.81 -16.08 -11.68
N LYS A 240 -2.90 -16.61 -12.51
CA LYS A 240 -1.49 -16.75 -12.14
C LYS A 240 -0.85 -15.42 -11.69
N TYR A 241 -1.22 -14.31 -12.34
CA TYR A 241 -0.77 -12.97 -11.98
C TYR A 241 -1.24 -12.57 -10.58
N THR A 242 -2.53 -12.77 -10.28
CA THR A 242 -3.12 -12.42 -8.99
C THR A 242 -2.58 -13.28 -7.85
N ARG A 243 -2.39 -14.59 -8.05
CA ARG A 243 -1.82 -15.44 -6.98
C ARG A 243 -0.35 -15.13 -6.73
N THR A 244 0.43 -14.81 -7.77
CA THR A 244 1.80 -14.29 -7.59
C THR A 244 1.80 -12.97 -6.80
N LEU A 245 0.89 -12.06 -7.12
CA LEU A 245 0.70 -10.79 -6.41
C LEU A 245 0.34 -11.02 -4.93
N LEU A 246 -0.60 -11.92 -4.65
CA LEU A 246 -1.02 -12.25 -3.29
C LEU A 246 0.08 -12.96 -2.51
N LYS A 247 0.90 -13.83 -3.13
CA LYS A 247 2.06 -14.46 -2.51
C LYS A 247 3.03 -13.40 -1.97
N TYR A 248 3.50 -12.50 -2.84
CA TYR A 248 4.44 -11.46 -2.42
C TYR A 248 3.81 -10.42 -1.50
N PHE A 249 2.51 -10.13 -1.63
CA PHE A 249 1.80 -9.28 -0.68
C PHE A 249 1.76 -9.89 0.72
N VAL A 250 1.35 -11.16 0.85
CA VAL A 250 1.31 -11.87 2.14
C VAL A 250 2.71 -11.94 2.76
N LEU A 251 3.73 -12.30 1.98
CA LEU A 251 5.11 -12.36 2.47
C LEU A 251 5.64 -10.99 2.95
N CYS A 252 5.28 -9.90 2.26
CA CYS A 252 5.64 -8.54 2.67
C CYS A 252 4.81 -8.05 3.87
N ALA A 253 3.50 -8.27 3.89
CA ALA A 253 2.60 -7.88 4.97
C ALA A 253 2.91 -8.61 6.31
N LEU A 254 3.50 -9.80 6.24
CA LEU A 254 4.01 -10.56 7.38
C LEU A 254 5.52 -10.32 7.63
N THR A 255 6.16 -9.40 6.92
CA THR A 255 7.55 -8.97 7.14
C THR A 255 7.53 -7.49 7.52
N GLU A 256 7.65 -7.17 8.81
CA GLU A 256 7.50 -5.79 9.33
C GLU A 256 8.37 -4.79 8.57
N ASP A 257 9.67 -5.10 8.39
CA ASP A 257 10.62 -4.27 7.63
C ASP A 257 10.27 -4.05 6.14
N CYS A 258 9.37 -4.87 5.57
CA CYS A 258 8.89 -4.71 4.20
C CYS A 258 7.64 -3.83 4.14
N ILE A 259 6.59 -4.17 4.90
CA ILE A 259 5.31 -3.46 4.86
C ILE A 259 5.34 -2.14 5.62
N SER A 260 6.13 -2.06 6.69
CA SER A 260 6.29 -0.92 7.59
C SER A 260 7.76 -0.73 7.98
N PRO A 261 8.65 -0.32 7.05
CA PRO A 261 10.07 -0.14 7.34
C PRO A 261 10.34 0.76 8.57
N PRO A 262 11.47 0.64 9.29
CA PRO A 262 11.70 1.36 10.55
C PRO A 262 11.64 2.90 10.50
N SER A 263 11.74 3.51 9.31
CA SER A 263 11.57 4.95 9.08
C SER A 263 10.13 5.38 8.75
N ALA A 264 9.22 4.43 8.51
CA ALA A 264 7.87 4.66 7.97
C ALA A 264 6.99 5.51 8.90
N ARG A 265 6.20 6.41 8.30
CA ARG A 265 5.32 7.35 9.01
C ARG A 265 4.01 7.52 8.25
N LEU A 266 2.88 7.42 8.94
CA LEU A 266 1.56 7.59 8.31
C LEU A 266 1.27 9.05 7.87
N LYS A 267 1.92 10.05 8.47
CA LYS A 267 1.62 11.48 8.26
C LYS A 267 2.56 12.13 7.23
N CYS A 268 2.05 12.36 6.03
CA CYS A 268 2.76 13.06 4.95
C CYS A 268 2.91 14.57 5.16
N ASN A 269 4.05 15.12 4.73
CA ASN A 269 4.25 16.54 4.54
C ASN A 269 3.74 16.97 3.16
N PHE A 270 2.50 17.43 3.09
CA PHE A 270 1.90 17.92 1.84
C PHE A 270 2.38 19.31 1.38
N ASN A 271 3.25 19.99 2.15
CA ASN A 271 3.79 21.32 1.83
C ASN A 271 5.03 21.22 0.92
N VAL A 272 4.93 20.44 -0.16
CA VAL A 272 5.98 20.25 -1.18
C VAL A 272 5.56 20.87 -2.51
N LYS A 273 6.53 21.32 -3.33
CA LYS A 273 6.25 22.00 -4.60
C LYS A 273 5.58 21.09 -5.64
N ASN A 274 5.85 19.79 -5.60
CA ASN A 274 5.21 18.81 -6.47
C ASN A 274 5.00 17.49 -5.69
N LYS A 275 3.74 17.19 -5.34
CA LYS A 275 3.36 15.97 -4.60
C LYS A 275 3.57 14.66 -5.38
N ILE A 276 3.81 14.72 -6.69
CA ILE A 276 4.05 13.53 -7.53
C ILE A 276 5.52 13.12 -7.52
N THR A 277 6.43 14.09 -7.58
CA THR A 277 7.87 13.85 -7.83
C THR A 277 8.79 14.18 -6.65
N MET A 278 8.26 14.74 -5.55
CA MET A 278 9.01 15.03 -4.32
C MET A 278 8.60 14.09 -3.19
N GLU A 279 9.58 13.69 -2.38
CA GLU A 279 9.38 12.96 -1.13
C GLU A 279 8.53 13.78 -0.13
N MET A 280 7.57 13.13 0.55
CA MET A 280 6.74 13.75 1.59
C MET A 280 7.04 13.23 3.00
N GLY A 281 8.06 12.39 3.19
CA GLY A 281 8.47 11.84 4.49
C GLY A 281 7.43 10.93 5.14
N CYS A 282 6.72 10.13 4.34
CA CYS A 282 5.67 9.22 4.79
C CYS A 282 5.60 7.93 3.96
N HIS A 283 4.86 6.96 4.49
CA HIS A 283 4.63 5.65 3.88
C HIS A 283 3.14 5.34 3.79
N ARG A 284 2.73 4.57 2.77
CA ARG A 284 1.33 4.14 2.54
C ARG A 284 1.14 2.62 2.62
N TYR A 285 2.13 1.87 3.10
CA TYR A 285 1.98 0.46 3.47
C TYR A 285 1.47 -0.42 2.31
N ASP A 286 0.28 -1.02 2.40
CA ASP A 286 -0.28 -1.86 1.34
C ASP A 286 -0.52 -1.07 0.05
N GLN A 287 -1.06 0.16 0.16
CA GLN A 287 -1.25 1.09 -0.95
C GLN A 287 0.07 1.38 -1.69
N THR A 288 1.21 1.41 -1.00
CA THR A 288 2.53 1.49 -1.65
C THR A 288 2.83 0.19 -2.41
N PHE A 289 2.79 -0.98 -1.75
CA PHE A 289 3.08 -2.28 -2.36
C PHE A 289 2.27 -2.52 -3.65
N TRP A 290 0.97 -2.24 -3.61
CA TRP A 290 0.07 -2.43 -4.75
C TRP A 290 0.48 -1.65 -6.00
N ASN A 291 1.02 -0.45 -5.83
CA ASN A 291 1.48 0.39 -6.94
C ASN A 291 2.86 -0.05 -7.43
N LEU A 292 3.78 -0.41 -6.53
CA LEU A 292 5.10 -0.95 -6.90
C LEU A 292 4.98 -2.24 -7.73
N TYR A 293 4.16 -3.19 -7.30
CA TYR A 293 3.95 -4.45 -8.03
C TYR A 293 3.34 -4.22 -9.41
N GLN A 294 2.35 -3.31 -9.54
CA GLN A 294 1.78 -2.94 -10.85
C GLN A 294 2.84 -2.35 -11.79
N LEU A 295 3.66 -1.39 -11.31
CA LEU A 295 4.75 -0.81 -12.10
C LEU A 295 5.76 -1.86 -12.54
N SER A 296 6.21 -2.71 -11.61
CA SER A 296 7.16 -3.79 -11.88
C SER A 296 6.68 -4.68 -13.03
N TYR A 297 5.42 -5.13 -13.00
CA TYR A 297 4.88 -5.99 -14.07
C TYR A 297 4.68 -5.27 -15.40
N ILE A 298 4.23 -4.00 -15.38
CA ILE A 298 3.98 -3.22 -16.60
C ILE A 298 5.29 -2.97 -17.37
N PHE A 299 6.39 -2.69 -16.64
CA PHE A 299 7.68 -2.31 -17.19
C PHE A 299 8.74 -3.43 -17.24
N ASP A 300 8.41 -4.64 -16.78
CA ASP A 300 9.27 -5.83 -16.91
C ASP A 300 9.54 -6.16 -18.40
N PRO A 301 10.81 -6.21 -18.85
CA PRO A 301 11.16 -6.41 -20.27
C PRO A 301 10.92 -7.84 -20.79
N ILE A 302 10.75 -8.82 -19.90
CA ILE A 302 10.45 -10.22 -20.23
C ILE A 302 8.95 -10.47 -20.16
N GLN A 303 8.26 -9.92 -19.15
CA GLN A 303 6.79 -10.05 -19.05
C GLN A 303 6.05 -9.10 -19.99
N GLN A 304 6.63 -7.97 -20.36
CA GLN A 304 6.08 -6.99 -21.31
C GLN A 304 4.63 -6.60 -21.01
N GLY A 305 4.33 -6.33 -19.74
CA GLY A 305 2.97 -6.04 -19.26
C GLY A 305 2.30 -4.90 -20.03
N ALA A 306 3.06 -3.87 -20.43
CA ALA A 306 2.57 -2.78 -21.26
C ALA A 306 2.03 -3.23 -22.65
N ILE A 307 2.63 -4.23 -23.30
CA ILE A 307 2.09 -4.81 -24.56
C ILE A 307 0.87 -5.70 -24.27
N LYS A 308 0.94 -6.55 -23.24
CA LYS A 308 -0.17 -7.45 -22.86
C LYS A 308 -1.46 -6.64 -22.63
N LEU A 309 -1.34 -5.53 -21.90
CA LEU A 309 -2.41 -4.55 -21.67
C LEU A 309 -2.72 -3.65 -22.88
N LYS A 310 -1.87 -3.62 -23.91
CA LYS A 310 -1.97 -2.79 -25.12
C LYS A 310 -1.86 -1.29 -24.81
N LEU A 311 -1.07 -0.93 -23.79
CA LEU A 311 -0.69 0.45 -23.48
C LEU A 311 0.27 1.00 -24.56
N ILE A 312 1.15 0.13 -25.06
CA ILE A 312 1.97 0.32 -26.27
C ILE A 312 1.71 -0.85 -27.25
N LYS A 313 2.15 -0.69 -28.50
CA LYS A 313 1.96 -1.71 -29.56
C LYS A 313 3.06 -2.77 -29.59
N GLU A 314 4.29 -2.33 -29.33
CA GLU A 314 5.53 -3.10 -29.43
C GLU A 314 6.47 -2.67 -28.30
N TRP A 315 7.49 -3.48 -27.99
CA TRP A 315 8.49 -3.14 -26.98
C TRP A 315 9.64 -2.42 -27.67
N PRO A 316 10.06 -1.24 -27.21
CA PRO A 316 11.23 -0.58 -27.78
C PRO A 316 12.50 -1.36 -27.42
N GLU A 317 13.51 -1.31 -28.28
CA GLU A 317 14.85 -1.89 -28.00
C GLU A 317 15.43 -1.38 -26.68
N LYS A 318 15.14 -0.10 -26.37
CA LYS A 318 15.44 0.54 -25.09
C LYS A 318 14.22 1.37 -24.66
N MET A 319 13.73 1.15 -23.45
CA MET A 319 12.62 1.89 -22.86
C MET A 319 13.15 3.20 -22.27
N GLU A 320 13.08 4.31 -23.02
CA GLU A 320 13.50 5.63 -22.54
C GLU A 320 12.35 6.39 -21.85
N GLN A 321 12.64 7.58 -21.29
CA GLN A 321 11.66 8.33 -20.50
C GLN A 321 10.40 8.71 -21.31
N ARG A 322 10.53 8.89 -22.62
CA ARG A 322 9.38 9.19 -23.50
C ARG A 322 8.39 8.02 -23.55
N GLU A 323 8.88 6.81 -23.70
CA GLU A 323 8.06 5.59 -23.79
C GLU A 323 7.46 5.26 -22.42
N ILE A 324 8.21 5.53 -21.34
CA ILE A 324 7.71 5.49 -19.96
C ILE A 324 6.56 6.48 -19.75
N ASP A 325 6.73 7.74 -20.16
CA ASP A 325 5.71 8.78 -20.06
C ASP A 325 4.47 8.44 -20.90
N GLU A 326 4.64 7.84 -22.09
CA GLU A 326 3.52 7.35 -22.90
C GLU A 326 2.77 6.20 -22.22
N VAL A 327 3.47 5.17 -21.74
CA VAL A 327 2.86 4.03 -21.01
C VAL A 327 2.09 4.54 -19.78
N LEU A 328 2.71 5.39 -18.94
CA LEU A 328 2.07 5.96 -17.75
C LEU A 328 0.88 6.88 -18.10
N THR A 329 0.94 7.56 -19.24
CA THR A 329 -0.18 8.39 -19.73
C THR A 329 -1.35 7.53 -20.19
N GLN A 330 -1.12 6.48 -20.97
CA GLN A 330 -2.15 5.53 -21.39
C GLN A 330 -2.75 4.78 -20.19
N MET A 331 -1.91 4.41 -19.22
CA MET A 331 -2.31 3.88 -17.91
C MET A 331 -3.28 4.85 -17.22
N GLY A 332 -2.89 6.12 -17.05
CA GLY A 332 -3.72 7.16 -16.44
C GLY A 332 -5.07 7.38 -17.14
N TYR A 333 -5.10 7.46 -18.47
CA TYR A 333 -6.35 7.63 -19.23
C TYR A 333 -7.31 6.44 -19.04
N ARG A 334 -6.79 5.20 -19.10
CA ARG A 334 -7.60 3.99 -18.93
C ARG A 334 -8.13 3.83 -17.51
N TRP A 335 -7.27 3.97 -16.49
CA TRP A 335 -7.69 3.88 -15.09
C TRP A 335 -8.75 4.96 -14.79
N VAL A 336 -8.62 6.19 -15.31
CA VAL A 336 -9.66 7.23 -15.21
C VAL A 336 -10.95 6.82 -15.92
N LEU A 337 -10.89 6.21 -17.10
CA LEU A 337 -12.08 5.72 -17.82
C LEU A 337 -12.79 4.61 -17.02
N TYR A 338 -12.06 3.61 -16.52
CA TYR A 338 -12.61 2.56 -15.66
C TYR A 338 -13.18 3.16 -14.35
N SER A 339 -12.51 4.14 -13.74
CA SER A 339 -13.05 4.86 -12.57
C SER A 339 -14.41 5.49 -12.85
N LYS A 340 -14.64 6.02 -14.06
CA LYS A 340 -15.93 6.63 -14.47
C LYS A 340 -17.03 5.58 -14.70
N LEU A 341 -16.68 4.37 -15.09
CA LEU A 341 -17.60 3.23 -15.20
C LEU A 341 -17.92 2.63 -13.82
N PHE A 342 -16.95 2.59 -12.90
CA PHE A 342 -17.13 2.20 -11.50
C PHE A 342 -17.74 3.30 -10.61
N ARG A 343 -17.92 4.53 -11.11
CA ARG A 343 -18.63 5.62 -10.41
C ARG A 343 -20.13 5.33 -10.32
N THR A 344 -20.47 4.53 -9.32
CA THR A 344 -21.76 4.64 -8.66
C THR A 344 -22.03 6.12 -8.34
N ARG A 345 -23.21 6.63 -8.73
CA ARG A 345 -23.54 8.04 -8.44
C ARG A 345 -23.63 8.22 -6.92
N ARG A 346 -22.99 9.27 -6.39
CA ARG A 346 -23.47 9.90 -5.15
C ARG A 346 -24.85 10.48 -5.45
N ASN A 347 -25.88 9.66 -5.24
CA ASN A 347 -27.14 10.17 -4.77
C ASN A 347 -26.91 10.58 -3.30
N ASP A 348 -27.42 11.72 -2.88
CA ASP A 348 -27.28 12.21 -1.50
C ASP A 348 -28.21 11.43 -0.55
N VAL A 349 -27.92 10.14 -0.37
CA VAL A 349 -28.67 9.28 0.54
C VAL A 349 -28.25 9.61 1.97
N PHE A 350 -29.03 10.48 2.59
CA PHE A 350 -29.03 10.81 4.01
C PHE A 350 -28.79 9.55 4.89
N TYR A 351 -28.17 9.76 6.06
CA TYR A 351 -27.83 8.76 7.09
C TYR A 351 -29.03 8.02 7.75
N ARG A 352 -30.17 7.91 7.06
CA ARG A 352 -31.35 7.16 7.49
C ARG A 352 -31.02 5.66 7.61
N LYS A 353 -31.79 4.97 8.43
CA LYS A 353 -31.77 3.49 8.52
C LYS A 353 -32.07 2.90 7.14
N MET A 354 -31.36 1.85 6.76
CA MET A 354 -31.55 1.18 5.47
C MET A 354 -32.97 0.62 5.36
N SER A 355 -33.56 0.60 4.16
CA SER A 355 -34.88 -0.01 3.99
C SER A 355 -34.75 -1.53 3.95
N ASN A 356 -35.37 -2.21 4.92
CA ASN A 356 -35.33 -3.68 5.04
C ASN A 356 -36.20 -4.40 3.97
N THR A 357 -36.95 -3.66 3.16
CA THR A 357 -37.86 -4.21 2.14
C THR A 357 -37.11 -4.56 0.85
N CYS A 358 -36.81 -5.84 0.64
CA CYS A 358 -36.48 -6.37 -0.68
C CYS A 358 -37.72 -6.29 -1.60
N ILE A 359 -37.91 -5.19 -2.32
CA ILE A 359 -38.85 -5.17 -3.45
C ILE A 359 -38.15 -5.86 -4.62
N LEU A 360 -38.32 -7.18 -4.68
CA LEU A 360 -38.06 -7.98 -5.87
C LEU A 360 -39.16 -7.66 -6.88
N GLY A 361 -38.79 -7.13 -8.03
CA GLY A 361 -39.69 -6.77 -9.13
C GLY A 361 -39.08 -7.12 -10.47
#